data_AF-A0AAD6T6Y4-F1
#
_entry.id   AF-A0AAD6T6Y4-F1
#
_cell.length_a   1.000
_cell.length_b   1.000
_cell.length_c   1.000
_cell.angle_alpha   90.00
_cell.angle_beta   90.00
_cell.angle_gamma   90.00
#
_symmetry.space_group_name_H-M   'P 1'
#
loop_
_entity.id
_entity.type
_entity.pdbx_description
1 polymer ?
#
loop_
_entity_poly.entity_id
_entity_poly.type
_entity_poly.pdbx_seq_one_letter_code
_entity_poly.pdbx_strand_id
1 'polypeptide(L)'
;MAKNKNAPRKPKRNWKRIAKKDRRNLKMWAEGARESILRPHIAGYTDALERGWRAERDYLHTVCTEFHARISWQLPDDDEPELPLPEYDPFATPPVEELNEEDTISKRLRIETMNARIGRWLK
;
A
#
# COMPACT_ATOMS: atom_id res chain seq x y z
N MET A 1 1.94 56.34 -16.77
CA MET A 1 0.69 55.70 -16.31
C MET A 1 1.02 54.69 -15.22
N ALA A 2 0.58 54.94 -13.98
CA ALA A 2 0.88 54.13 -12.81
C ALA A 2 0.03 52.84 -12.80
N LYS A 3 0.68 51.68 -12.60
CA LYS A 3 -0.01 50.40 -12.46
C LYS A 3 -0.72 50.34 -11.11
N ASN A 4 -2.04 50.28 -11.12
CA ASN A 4 -2.89 50.15 -9.94
C ASN A 4 -2.64 48.78 -9.26
N LYS A 5 -2.13 48.79 -8.02
CA LYS A 5 -1.69 47.60 -7.26
C LYS A 5 -2.74 47.06 -6.29
N ASN A 6 -4.02 47.30 -6.50
CA ASN A 6 -5.10 46.78 -5.64
C ASN A 6 -5.99 45.79 -6.39
N ALA A 7 -5.48 44.58 -6.59
CA ALA A 7 -6.33 43.42 -6.82
C ALA A 7 -6.55 42.71 -5.47
N PRO A 8 -7.78 42.39 -5.06
CA PRO A 8 -8.03 41.67 -3.81
C PRO A 8 -7.35 40.30 -3.87
N ARG A 9 -6.44 40.04 -2.93
CA ARG A 9 -5.78 38.73 -2.78
C ARG A 9 -6.85 37.71 -2.42
N LYS A 10 -7.05 36.70 -3.28
CA LYS A 10 -7.96 35.57 -2.99
C LYS A 10 -7.60 34.95 -1.63
N PRO A 11 -8.57 34.66 -0.75
CA PRO A 11 -8.28 34.07 0.54
C PRO A 11 -7.55 32.73 0.36
N LYS A 12 -6.46 32.53 1.09
CA LYS A 12 -5.75 31.24 1.13
C LYS A 12 -6.73 30.20 1.69
N ARG A 13 -7.20 29.28 0.86
CA ARG A 13 -8.00 28.13 1.31
C ARG A 13 -7.12 27.29 2.24
N ASN A 14 -7.45 27.28 3.53
CA ASN A 14 -6.90 26.32 4.49
C ASN A 14 -7.48 24.94 4.19
N TRP A 15 -6.83 24.21 3.28
CA TRP A 15 -7.13 22.80 3.05
C TRP A 15 -6.67 22.00 4.26
N LYS A 16 -7.62 21.54 5.08
CA LYS A 16 -7.35 20.52 6.10
C LYS A 16 -7.32 19.16 5.42
N ARG A 17 -6.28 18.36 5.66
CA ARG A 17 -6.16 16.99 5.15
C ARG A 17 -7.28 16.14 5.77
N ILE A 18 -8.01 15.42 4.92
CA ILE A 18 -9.06 14.46 5.36
C ILE A 18 -8.37 13.27 6.03
N ALA A 19 -8.87 12.84 7.19
CA ALA A 19 -8.36 11.66 7.90
C ALA A 19 -8.53 10.40 7.04
N LYS A 20 -7.63 9.42 7.17
CA LYS A 20 -7.57 8.25 6.28
C LYS A 20 -8.92 7.52 6.18
N LYS A 21 -9.57 7.26 7.31
CA LYS A 21 -10.93 6.70 7.45
C LYS A 21 -12.04 7.47 6.73
N ASP A 22 -11.90 8.78 6.59
CA ASP A 22 -12.93 9.64 5.99
C ASP A 22 -12.69 9.84 4.47
N ARG A 23 -11.62 9.24 3.91
CA ARG A 23 -11.31 9.32 2.48
C ARG A 23 -12.16 8.31 1.73
N ARG A 24 -13.12 8.82 0.97
CA ARG A 24 -13.95 8.02 0.03
C ARG A 24 -13.17 7.41 -1.14
N ASN A 25 -11.91 7.82 -1.33
CA ASN A 25 -11.03 7.27 -2.34
C ASN A 25 -9.81 6.64 -1.68
N LEU A 26 -9.30 5.58 -2.29
CA LEU A 26 -8.07 4.89 -1.85
C LEU A 26 -6.81 5.70 -2.20
N LYS A 27 -6.91 7.03 -2.40
CA LYS A 27 -5.74 7.87 -2.62
C LYS A 27 -4.91 7.82 -1.35
N MET A 28 -3.63 7.51 -1.53
CA MET A 28 -2.68 7.34 -0.45
C MET A 28 -3.01 6.17 0.50
N TRP A 29 -3.61 5.10 -0.03
CA TRP A 29 -3.85 3.84 0.71
C TRP A 29 -2.60 3.33 1.44
N ALA A 30 -1.43 3.47 0.81
CA ALA A 30 -0.17 3.03 1.38
C ALA A 30 0.41 3.96 2.46
N GLU A 31 -0.15 5.14 2.73
CA GLU A 31 0.35 6.00 3.83
C GLU A 31 0.52 5.20 5.13
N GLY A 32 1.59 5.47 5.88
CA GLY A 32 1.85 4.86 7.18
C GLY A 32 2.72 3.62 7.08
N ALA A 33 2.34 2.56 7.81
CA ALA A 33 3.14 1.35 7.90
C ALA A 33 3.29 0.65 6.54
N ARG A 34 2.25 0.69 5.71
CA ARG A 34 2.26 0.10 4.36
C ARG A 34 3.37 0.69 3.49
N GLU A 35 3.53 2.01 3.48
CA GLU A 35 4.58 2.71 2.73
C GLU A 35 5.97 2.36 3.29
N SER A 36 6.11 2.22 4.61
CA SER A 36 7.40 1.80 5.19
C SER A 36 7.82 0.40 4.75
N ILE A 37 6.87 -0.51 4.49
CA ILE A 37 7.13 -1.83 3.93
C ILE A 37 7.44 -1.72 2.43
N LEU A 38 6.66 -0.97 1.65
CA LEU A 38 6.75 -0.99 0.20
C LEU A 38 7.86 -0.11 -0.38
N ARG A 39 8.17 1.03 0.24
CA ARG A 39 9.13 2.02 -0.27
C ARG A 39 10.54 1.44 -0.51
N PRO A 40 11.10 0.58 0.35
CA PRO A 40 12.39 -0.07 0.10
C PRO A 40 12.43 -0.90 -1.20
N HIS A 41 11.30 -1.39 -1.69
CA HIS A 41 11.24 -2.27 -2.85
C HIS A 41 11.13 -1.56 -4.19
N ILE A 42 10.97 -0.23 -4.22
CA ILE A 42 10.81 0.53 -5.48
C ILE A 42 11.99 0.26 -6.42
N ALA A 43 13.22 0.43 -5.93
CA ALA A 43 14.43 0.25 -6.75
C ALA A 43 14.56 -1.18 -7.28
N GLY A 44 14.38 -2.19 -6.41
CA GLY A 44 14.48 -3.58 -6.84
C GLY A 44 13.36 -4.00 -7.79
N TYR A 45 12.17 -3.40 -7.67
CA TYR A 45 11.08 -3.63 -8.62
C TYR A 45 11.38 -2.99 -9.98
N THR A 46 11.95 -1.79 -10.02
CA THR A 46 12.42 -1.15 -11.27
C THR A 46 13.48 -2.00 -11.97
N ASP A 47 14.48 -2.50 -11.24
CA ASP A 47 15.51 -3.39 -11.78
C ASP A 47 14.90 -4.70 -12.33
N ALA A 48 13.89 -5.24 -11.65
CA ALA A 48 13.20 -6.45 -12.07
C ALA A 48 12.36 -6.22 -13.35
N LEU A 49 11.72 -5.06 -13.49
CA LEU A 49 11.01 -4.66 -14.70
C LEU A 49 11.93 -4.64 -15.92
N GLU A 50 13.15 -4.10 -15.78
CA GLU A 50 14.14 -4.02 -16.87
C GLU A 50 14.62 -5.41 -17.31
N ARG A 51 14.64 -6.39 -16.40
CA ARG A 51 15.01 -7.79 -16.67
C ARG A 51 13.90 -8.59 -17.35
N GLY A 52 12.69 -8.04 -17.42
CA GLY A 52 11.53 -8.62 -18.11
C GLY A 52 10.51 -9.29 -17.20
N TRP A 53 9.40 -9.72 -17.81
CA TRP A 53 8.16 -10.07 -17.10
C TRP A 53 8.29 -11.18 -16.04
N ARG A 54 9.20 -12.14 -16.22
CA ARG A 54 9.42 -13.21 -15.23
C ARG A 54 10.08 -12.64 -13.96
N ALA A 55 11.13 -11.84 -14.13
CA ALA A 55 11.82 -11.20 -13.03
C ALA A 55 10.89 -10.23 -12.29
N GLU A 56 10.09 -9.44 -13.02
CA GLU A 56 9.05 -8.58 -12.44
C GLU A 56 8.09 -9.40 -11.56
N ARG A 57 7.55 -10.49 -12.11
CA ARG A 57 6.56 -11.32 -11.41
C ARG A 57 7.15 -11.96 -10.16
N ASP A 58 8.36 -12.50 -10.25
CA ASP A 58 9.00 -13.19 -9.14
C ASP A 58 9.37 -12.19 -8.02
N TYR A 59 9.85 -10.99 -8.38
CA TYR A 59 10.11 -9.92 -7.41
C TYR A 59 8.82 -9.43 -6.75
N LEU A 60 7.77 -9.18 -7.54
CA LEU A 60 6.47 -8.77 -7.02
C LEU A 60 5.90 -9.82 -6.06
N HIS A 61 6.10 -11.11 -6.34
CA HIS A 61 5.70 -12.19 -5.44
C HIS A 61 6.41 -12.07 -4.09
N THR A 62 7.73 -11.85 -4.07
CA THR A 62 8.49 -11.62 -2.83
C THR A 62 7.96 -10.44 -2.03
N VAL A 63 7.67 -9.30 -2.68
CA VAL A 63 7.13 -8.12 -1.99
C VAL A 63 5.73 -8.39 -1.43
N CYS A 64 4.88 -9.10 -2.18
CA CYS A 64 3.55 -9.48 -1.68
C CYS A 64 3.66 -10.41 -0.46
N THR A 65 4.57 -11.39 -0.50
CA THR A 65 4.82 -12.29 0.64
C THR A 65 5.26 -11.53 1.89
N GLU A 66 6.24 -10.62 1.77
CA GLU A 66 6.69 -9.78 2.89
C GLU A 66 5.55 -8.90 3.43
N PHE A 67 4.76 -8.31 2.54
CA PHE A 67 3.63 -7.46 2.94
C PHE A 67 2.59 -8.25 3.75
N HIS A 68 2.17 -9.43 3.28
CA HIS A 68 1.17 -10.25 3.96
C HIS A 68 1.70 -10.94 5.21
N ALA A 69 3.02 -11.12 5.35
CA ALA A 69 3.63 -11.58 6.60
C ALA A 69 3.56 -10.52 7.71
N ARG A 70 3.56 -9.23 7.34
CA ARG A 70 3.52 -8.10 8.30
C ARG A 70 2.14 -7.52 8.53
N ILE A 71 1.25 -7.61 7.54
CA ILE A 71 -0.08 -7.00 7.59
C ILE A 71 -1.13 -8.08 7.35
N SER A 72 -2.00 -8.28 8.35
CA SER A 72 -3.12 -9.21 8.25
C SER A 72 -4.03 -8.83 7.10
N TRP A 73 -4.49 -9.84 6.35
CA TRP A 73 -5.43 -9.66 5.25
C TRP A 73 -6.79 -9.14 5.74
N GLN A 74 -7.14 -9.39 7.00
CA GLN A 74 -8.37 -8.93 7.64
C GLN A 74 -8.31 -7.44 8.01
N LEU A 75 -7.13 -6.82 8.03
CA LEU A 75 -6.99 -5.42 8.39
C LEU A 75 -7.68 -4.53 7.34
N PRO A 76 -8.61 -3.65 7.76
CA PRO A 76 -9.22 -2.66 6.88
C PRO A 76 -8.19 -1.73 6.23
N ASP A 77 -8.56 -1.14 5.10
CA ASP A 77 -7.67 -0.28 4.31
C ASP A 77 -7.37 1.08 4.96
N ASP A 78 -8.29 1.53 5.80
CA ASP A 78 -8.26 2.77 6.54
C ASP A 78 -7.57 2.66 7.91
N ASP A 79 -7.41 1.44 8.40
CA ASP A 79 -6.71 1.14 9.64
C ASP A 79 -5.20 0.94 9.41
N GLU A 80 -4.42 1.29 10.43
CA GLU A 80 -2.98 1.02 10.48
C GLU A 80 -2.71 -0.23 11.31
N PRO A 81 -1.73 -1.07 10.93
CA PRO A 81 -1.29 -2.17 11.78
C PRO A 81 -0.63 -1.62 13.04
N GLU A 82 -0.69 -2.40 14.11
CA GLU A 82 0.01 -2.07 15.35
C GLU A 82 1.53 -2.07 15.12
N LEU A 83 2.23 -1.14 15.79
CA LEU A 83 3.68 -1.01 15.73
C LEU A 83 4.30 -1.47 17.06
N PRO A 84 5.47 -2.13 17.04
CA PRO A 84 6.29 -2.45 15.87
C PRO A 84 5.70 -3.55 14.99
N LEU A 85 5.97 -3.49 13.69
CA LEU A 85 5.59 -4.57 12.76
C LEU A 85 6.34 -5.86 13.10
N PRO A 86 5.74 -7.03 12.85
CA PRO A 86 6.43 -8.31 12.96
C PRO A 86 7.71 -8.34 12.11
N GLU A 87 8.76 -8.99 12.63
CA GLU A 87 9.96 -9.25 11.85
C GLU A 87 9.62 -10.21 10.69
N TYR A 88 10.13 -9.91 9.50
CA TYR A 88 9.89 -10.73 8.33
C TYR A 88 11.02 -11.73 8.17
N ASP A 89 10.68 -13.02 8.25
CA ASP A 89 11.57 -14.13 7.89
C ASP A 89 11.08 -14.77 6.57
N PRO A 90 11.85 -14.67 5.46
CA PRO A 90 11.47 -15.25 4.17
C PRO A 90 11.46 -16.79 4.16
N PHE A 91 12.01 -17.44 5.19
CA PHE A 91 12.02 -18.89 5.34
C PHE A 91 10.98 -19.39 6.36
N ALA A 92 10.24 -18.50 7.01
CA ALA A 92 9.19 -18.88 7.93
C ALA A 92 8.06 -19.62 7.19
N THR A 93 7.58 -20.70 7.80
CA THR A 93 6.40 -21.40 7.29
C THR A 93 5.15 -20.58 7.64
N PRO A 94 4.27 -20.27 6.68
CA PRO A 94 3.06 -19.52 6.97
C PRO A 94 2.18 -20.31 7.95
N PRO A 95 1.56 -19.64 8.93
CA PRO A 95 0.66 -20.32 9.87
C PRO A 95 -0.50 -20.94 9.11
N VAL A 96 -0.87 -22.18 9.48
CA VAL A 96 -2.08 -22.82 8.97
C VAL A 96 -3.26 -22.15 9.66
N GLU A 97 -4.06 -21.43 8.88
CA GLU A 97 -5.32 -20.85 9.33
C GLU A 97 -6.46 -21.82 9.00
N GLU A 98 -7.20 -22.25 10.02
CA GLU A 98 -8.45 -22.98 9.82
C GLU A 98 -9.55 -21.98 9.41
N LEU A 99 -9.87 -21.96 8.12
CA LEU A 99 -10.91 -21.11 7.55
C LEU A 99 -12.05 -21.96 7.00
N ASN A 100 -13.29 -21.47 7.15
CA ASN A 100 -14.41 -22.04 6.41
C ASN A 100 -14.33 -21.65 4.91
N GLU A 101 -15.25 -22.18 4.11
CA GLU A 101 -15.25 -21.93 2.66
C GLU A 101 -15.46 -20.44 2.31
N GLU A 102 -16.34 -19.75 3.03
CA GLU A 102 -16.63 -18.32 2.83
C GLU A 102 -15.43 -17.43 3.14
N ASP A 103 -14.75 -17.69 4.25
CA ASP A 103 -13.54 -16.99 4.67
C ASP A 103 -12.36 -17.28 3.74
N THR A 104 -12.28 -18.50 3.20
CA THR A 104 -11.27 -18.85 2.20
C THR A 104 -11.44 -18.03 0.92
N ILE A 105 -12.68 -17.90 0.44
CA ILE A 105 -13.00 -17.06 -0.73
C ILE A 105 -12.70 -15.60 -0.44
N SER A 106 -13.11 -15.11 0.74
CA SER A 106 -12.89 -13.73 1.17
C SER A 106 -11.40 -13.40 1.28
N LYS A 107 -10.60 -14.28 1.90
CA LYS A 107 -9.14 -14.16 1.99
C LYS A 107 -8.53 -14.11 0.60
N ARG A 108 -8.92 -15.01 -0.30
CA ARG A 108 -8.40 -15.02 -1.67
C ARG A 108 -8.67 -13.70 -2.39
N LEU A 109 -9.92 -13.24 -2.42
CA LEU A 109 -10.30 -12.00 -3.10
C LEU A 109 -9.59 -10.78 -2.50
N ARG A 110 -9.41 -10.76 -1.18
CA ARG A 110 -8.72 -9.70 -0.47
C ARG A 110 -7.23 -9.67 -0.79
N ILE A 111 -6.56 -10.83 -0.78
CA ILE A 111 -5.15 -10.97 -1.18
C ILE A 111 -4.95 -10.57 -2.65
N GLU A 112 -5.80 -11.04 -3.57
CA GLU A 112 -5.75 -10.66 -4.99
C GLU A 112 -5.87 -9.13 -5.16
N THR A 113 -6.81 -8.51 -4.44
CA THR A 113 -7.02 -7.06 -4.44
C THR A 113 -5.79 -6.31 -3.92
N MET A 114 -5.20 -6.77 -2.81
CA MET A 114 -4.01 -6.16 -2.22
C MET A 114 -2.79 -6.30 -3.13
N ASN A 115 -2.55 -7.48 -3.70
CA ASN A 115 -1.45 -7.72 -4.64
C ASN A 115 -1.53 -6.78 -5.85
N ALA A 116 -2.73 -6.61 -6.42
CA ALA A 116 -2.94 -5.67 -7.52
C ALA A 116 -2.65 -4.21 -7.12
N ARG A 117 -2.91 -3.82 -5.87
CA ARG A 117 -2.58 -2.48 -5.37
C ARG A 117 -1.09 -2.30 -5.11
N ILE A 118 -0.43 -3.30 -4.53
CA ILE A 118 1.04 -3.32 -4.34
C ILE A 118 1.73 -3.15 -5.69
N GLY A 119 1.36 -3.96 -6.68
CA GLY A 119 1.93 -3.86 -8.03
C GLY A 119 1.68 -2.50 -8.70
N ARG A 120 0.52 -1.87 -8.49
CA ARG A 120 0.26 -0.50 -8.98
C ARG A 120 1.03 0.58 -8.21
N TRP A 121 1.36 0.34 -6.95
CA TRP A 121 2.06 1.31 -6.12
C TRP A 121 3.57 1.33 -6.39
N LEU A 122 4.14 0.18 -6.76
CA LEU A 122 5.55 0.04 -7.13
C LEU A 122 5.88 0.52 -8.55
N LYS A 123 4.86 0.69 -9.41
CA LYS A 123 4.96 1.24 -10.77
C LYS A 123 4.90 2.77 -10.75
#